data_AF-A0A8H4KN30-F1
#
_entry.id   AF-A0A8H4KN30-F1
#
_cell.length_a   1.000
_cell.length_b   1.000
_cell.length_c   1.000
_cell.angle_alpha   90.00
_cell.angle_beta   90.00
_cell.angle_gamma   90.00
#
_symmetry.space_group_name_H-M   'P 1'
#
loop_
_entity.id
_entity.type
_entity.pdbx_description
1 polymer ?
#
loop_
_entity_poly.entity_id
_entity_poly.type
_entity_poly.pdbx_seq_one_letter_code
_entity_poly.pdbx_strand_id
1 'polypeptide(L)'
;MYFNGYRYRAVGSSGDVDAPGELSVRGSSFRGPPMEALDRVAAALVIYTSDNGYHVGGFRSVSGKPTPFGDDSNVPLVVRGPGIPSGLNSTLPASRKAVAKFLGWAKSSAAVERPHKREHDAGLGTAKEIINIEHWGCGTVEAPTVPNYFPTTTYKTIRLAGDNVGWLYIMWCTGESELYDIIDDPYKMTNLINSTDKRIQQTRNRLNALVLYMKSCGVDSCQDPWGNFDLPKHLKPIKTFKQAMRPEYDTFFSKIPIFELGTCMDYQYAPNETPFYPPQSVSLGFQFRGRTDGYVLTLPKTWIKGNEKPADGWDQRNVTIDTIMKTARYVTKEEIFEPGKVERRGAYEMDLVGDVNGS
;
A
#
# COMPACT_ATOMS: atom_id res chain seq x y z
N MET A 1 -18.67 -9.85 0.26
CA MET A 1 -17.26 -10.23 0.42
C MET A 1 -16.72 -9.44 1.58
N TYR A 2 -16.62 -10.06 2.76
CA TYR A 2 -16.04 -9.45 3.95
C TYR A 2 -14.95 -10.37 4.42
N PHE A 3 -13.73 -9.86 4.51
CA PHE A 3 -12.65 -10.63 5.08
C PHE A 3 -11.75 -9.72 5.91
N ASN A 4 -12.07 -9.70 7.19
CA ASN A 4 -11.18 -9.25 8.25
C ASN A 4 -10.05 -10.26 8.41
N GLY A 5 -8.81 -9.82 8.19
CA GLY A 5 -7.59 -10.59 8.46
C GLY A 5 -7.22 -11.62 7.39
N TYR A 6 -6.37 -11.23 6.45
CA TYR A 6 -5.62 -12.16 5.59
C TYR A 6 -4.13 -11.86 5.77
N ARG A 7 -3.22 -12.79 6.09
CA ARG A 7 -2.95 -14.18 5.64
C ARG A 7 -2.71 -14.26 4.12
N TYR A 8 -1.49 -13.94 3.71
CA TYR A 8 -0.96 -14.34 2.39
C TYR A 8 -0.92 -15.86 2.31
N ARG A 9 -1.31 -16.49 1.18
CA ARG A 9 -1.20 -17.93 0.97
C ARG A 9 -0.26 -18.19 -0.21
N ALA A 10 0.93 -18.74 0.04
CA ALA A 10 1.74 -19.27 -1.05
C ALA A 10 1.11 -20.59 -1.55
N VAL A 11 0.64 -20.64 -2.79
CA VAL A 11 0.12 -21.85 -3.41
C VAL A 11 1.15 -22.33 -4.44
N GLY A 12 1.78 -23.46 -4.16
CA GLY A 12 2.73 -24.12 -5.04
C GLY A 12 2.37 -25.60 -5.20
N SER A 13 2.49 -26.07 -6.45
CA SER A 13 2.29 -27.44 -6.90
C SER A 13 3.20 -28.42 -6.15
N SER A 14 2.61 -29.42 -5.50
CA SER A 14 3.32 -30.64 -5.13
C SER A 14 3.77 -31.34 -6.41
N GLY A 15 5.07 -31.59 -6.53
CA GLY A 15 5.61 -32.43 -7.59
C GLY A 15 5.36 -33.90 -7.28
N ASP A 16 4.96 -34.63 -8.32
CA ASP A 16 5.49 -35.96 -8.61
C ASP A 16 5.82 -35.94 -10.10
N VAL A 17 7.12 -36.02 -10.39
CA VAL A 17 7.67 -36.15 -11.73
C VAL A 17 8.05 -37.62 -11.83
N ASP A 18 7.11 -38.49 -12.25
CA ASP A 18 7.41 -39.76 -12.91
C ASP A 18 6.13 -40.48 -13.42
N ALA A 19 6.25 -40.96 -14.67
CA ALA A 19 5.40 -41.87 -15.45
C ALA A 19 4.15 -41.33 -16.21
N PRO A 20 3.91 -41.79 -17.46
CA PRO A 20 2.87 -41.28 -18.34
C PRO A 20 1.51 -41.93 -18.01
N GLY A 21 0.63 -41.17 -17.36
CA GLY A 21 -0.78 -41.54 -17.20
C GLY A 21 -1.65 -40.75 -18.15
N GLU A 22 -2.26 -41.41 -19.14
CA GLU A 22 -3.36 -40.85 -19.93
C GLU A 22 -4.50 -40.41 -19.00
N LEU A 23 -4.69 -39.10 -18.84
CA LEU A 23 -5.94 -38.57 -18.29
C LEU A 23 -6.97 -38.51 -19.43
N SER A 24 -7.72 -39.60 -19.59
CA SER A 24 -8.90 -39.63 -20.45
C SER A 24 -10.01 -38.75 -19.86
N VAL A 25 -10.16 -37.55 -20.42
CA VAL A 25 -11.40 -36.77 -20.30
C VAL A 25 -12.07 -36.81 -21.67
N ARG A 26 -13.16 -37.58 -21.76
CA ARG A 26 -14.04 -37.58 -22.92
C ARG A 26 -14.53 -36.16 -23.19
N GLY A 27 -14.21 -35.65 -24.38
CA GLY A 27 -14.96 -34.58 -25.04
C GLY A 27 -14.58 -33.15 -24.67
N SER A 28 -13.34 -32.74 -24.98
CA SER A 28 -13.01 -31.44 -25.60
C SER A 28 -11.49 -31.24 -25.54
N SER A 29 -10.86 -31.12 -26.71
CA SER A 29 -9.43 -30.88 -26.83
C SER A 29 -9.10 -29.43 -26.44
N PHE A 30 -8.88 -29.18 -25.15
CA PHE A 30 -8.19 -27.97 -24.72
C PHE A 30 -6.69 -28.20 -24.97
N ARG A 31 -6.11 -27.53 -25.98
CA ARG A 31 -4.65 -27.40 -26.02
C ARG A 31 -4.28 -26.46 -24.87
N GLY A 32 -3.79 -27.03 -23.77
CA GLY A 32 -3.10 -26.25 -22.75
C GLY A 32 -1.95 -25.43 -23.36
N PRO A 33 -1.46 -24.40 -22.66
CA PRO A 33 -0.30 -23.64 -23.14
C PRO A 33 0.86 -24.60 -23.46
N PRO A 34 1.68 -24.33 -24.49
CA PRO A 34 2.81 -25.19 -24.85
C PRO A 34 3.69 -25.45 -23.63
N MET A 35 4.31 -26.63 -23.54
CA MET A 35 5.15 -27.04 -22.40
C MET A 35 6.24 -25.99 -22.08
N GLU A 36 6.79 -25.33 -23.10
CA GLU A 36 7.75 -24.22 -22.97
C GLU A 36 7.17 -22.99 -22.24
N ALA A 37 5.88 -22.71 -22.35
CA ALA A 37 5.21 -21.63 -21.63
C ALA A 37 4.99 -21.99 -20.16
N LEU A 38 4.74 -23.27 -19.85
CA LEU A 38 4.68 -23.77 -18.47
C LEU A 38 6.07 -23.78 -17.81
N ASP A 39 7.12 -24.15 -18.55
CA ASP A 39 8.50 -24.11 -18.07
C ASP A 39 8.98 -22.67 -17.78
N ARG A 40 8.60 -21.71 -18.63
CA ARG A 40 8.86 -20.28 -18.37
C ARG A 40 8.15 -19.76 -17.13
N VAL A 41 6.93 -20.22 -16.86
CA VAL A 41 6.19 -19.85 -15.63
C VAL A 41 6.80 -20.52 -14.39
N ALA A 42 7.30 -21.75 -14.50
CA ALA A 42 8.00 -22.44 -13.42
C ALA A 42 9.34 -21.76 -13.05
N ALA A 43 10.03 -21.19 -14.05
CA ALA A 43 11.27 -20.44 -13.85
C ALA A 43 11.05 -18.95 -13.48
N ALA A 44 9.83 -18.43 -13.55
CA ALA A 44 9.54 -17.02 -13.35
C ALA A 44 9.25 -16.65 -11.89
N LEU A 45 9.73 -15.47 -11.48
CA LEU A 45 9.22 -14.78 -10.30
C LEU A 45 7.90 -14.10 -10.67
N VAL A 46 6.82 -14.58 -10.07
CA VAL A 46 5.47 -14.02 -10.17
C VAL A 46 5.14 -13.26 -8.89
N ILE A 47 4.84 -11.97 -9.03
CA ILE A 47 4.37 -11.10 -7.95
C ILE A 47 2.97 -10.63 -8.33
N TYR A 48 1.99 -10.96 -7.49
CA TYR A 48 0.62 -10.48 -7.61
C TYR A 48 0.34 -9.50 -6.47
N THR A 49 -0.09 -8.30 -6.82
CA THR A 49 -0.48 -7.26 -5.86
C THR A 49 -1.54 -6.36 -6.48
N SER A 50 -2.18 -5.52 -5.67
CA SER A 50 -2.93 -4.36 -6.13
C SER A 50 -2.16 -3.07 -5.85
N ASP A 51 -2.49 -2.00 -6.57
CA ASP A 51 -2.05 -0.64 -6.24
C ASP A 51 -2.81 -0.09 -5.03
N ASN A 52 -4.12 -0.30 -4.99
CA ASN A 52 -4.96 0.02 -3.84
C ASN A 52 -6.13 -0.96 -3.75
N GLY A 53 -6.87 -0.87 -2.66
CA GLY A 53 -8.18 -1.50 -2.53
C GLY A 53 -9.30 -0.59 -3.03
N TYR A 54 -10.53 -0.91 -2.64
CA TYR A 54 -11.73 -0.21 -3.06
C TYR A 54 -12.86 -0.47 -2.06
N HIS A 55 -13.40 0.58 -1.45
CA HIS A 55 -14.53 0.46 -0.55
C HIS A 55 -15.86 0.62 -1.28
N VAL A 56 -16.90 -0.04 -0.76
CA VAL A 56 -18.27 0.02 -1.29
C VAL A 56 -19.25 0.17 -0.13
N GLY A 57 -19.67 1.40 0.17
CA GLY A 57 -20.66 1.66 1.23
C GLY A 57 -20.12 1.56 2.66
N GLY A 58 -18.88 1.09 2.85
CA GLY A 58 -18.21 1.06 4.16
C GLY A 58 -18.18 2.45 4.79
N PHE A 59 -18.38 2.55 6.11
CA PHE A 59 -18.48 3.83 6.83
C PHE A 59 -19.56 4.78 6.30
N ARG A 60 -20.56 4.25 5.56
CA ARG A 60 -21.54 5.05 4.78
C ARG A 60 -20.88 5.98 3.74
N SER A 61 -19.66 5.65 3.33
CA SER A 61 -18.94 6.32 2.24
C SER A 61 -19.42 5.79 0.89
N VAL A 62 -19.50 6.68 -0.09
CA VAL A 62 -19.78 6.31 -1.48
C VAL A 62 -18.54 5.62 -2.06
N SER A 63 -18.73 4.68 -2.99
CA SER A 63 -17.63 3.84 -3.47
C SER A 63 -16.45 4.63 -4.06
N GLY A 64 -15.25 4.22 -3.71
CA GLY A 64 -14.01 4.85 -4.14
C GLY A 64 -12.78 4.22 -3.49
N LYS A 65 -11.67 4.96 -3.54
CA LYS A 65 -10.38 4.58 -2.97
C LYS A 65 -9.57 5.68 -2.24
N PRO A 66 -10.12 6.84 -1.82
CA PRO A 66 -9.33 7.91 -1.18
C PRO A 66 -9.30 7.84 0.35
N THR A 67 -9.53 6.69 1.00
CA THR A 67 -9.64 6.61 2.47
C THR A 67 -8.47 5.85 3.12
N PRO A 68 -8.15 6.13 4.40
CA PRO A 68 -7.07 5.42 5.12
C PRO A 68 -7.48 4.02 5.58
N PHE A 69 -8.73 3.61 5.38
CA PHE A 69 -9.26 2.38 5.94
C PHE A 69 -8.72 1.14 5.25
N GLY A 70 -8.93 -0.02 5.89
CA GLY A 70 -8.41 -1.31 5.41
C GLY A 70 -8.88 -1.63 3.99
N ASP A 71 -10.12 -1.28 3.65
CA ASP A 71 -10.72 -1.57 2.35
C ASP A 71 -9.96 -0.90 1.18
N ASP A 72 -9.34 0.26 1.41
CA ASP A 72 -8.60 1.01 0.39
C ASP A 72 -7.08 0.76 0.46
N SER A 73 -6.56 0.43 1.64
CA SER A 73 -5.11 0.39 1.89
C SER A 73 -4.52 -1.00 2.06
N ASN A 74 -5.34 -2.01 2.40
CA ASN A 74 -4.88 -3.38 2.65
C ASN A 74 -5.01 -4.23 1.39
N VAL A 75 -3.92 -4.35 0.64
CA VAL A 75 -3.88 -5.04 -0.65
C VAL A 75 -3.23 -6.43 -0.54
N PRO A 76 -3.62 -7.39 -1.40
CA PRO A 76 -2.90 -8.65 -1.51
C PRO A 76 -1.46 -8.44 -1.99
N LEU A 77 -0.56 -9.31 -1.57
CA LEU A 77 0.83 -9.41 -2.01
C LEU A 77 1.20 -10.90 -2.00
N VAL A 78 1.10 -11.54 -3.16
CA VAL A 78 1.43 -12.96 -3.32
C VAL A 78 2.67 -13.07 -4.18
N VAL A 79 3.66 -13.82 -3.71
CA VAL A 79 4.91 -14.06 -4.42
C VAL A 79 5.08 -15.56 -4.64
N ARG A 80 5.38 -15.94 -5.88
CA ARG A 80 5.72 -17.31 -6.29
C ARG A 80 6.96 -17.26 -7.18
N GLY A 81 7.85 -18.22 -7.06
CA GLY A 81 8.98 -18.35 -7.98
C GLY A 81 10.00 -19.39 -7.50
N PRO A 82 11.06 -19.63 -8.28
CA PRO A 82 12.14 -20.53 -7.90
C PRO A 82 12.72 -20.20 -6.52
N GLY A 83 12.89 -21.21 -5.67
CA GLY A 83 13.46 -21.05 -4.33
C GLY A 83 12.54 -20.42 -3.27
N ILE A 84 11.30 -20.05 -3.63
CA ILE A 84 10.31 -19.52 -2.68
C ILE A 84 9.49 -20.69 -2.11
N PRO A 85 9.50 -20.93 -0.79
CA PRO A 85 8.76 -22.05 -0.22
C PRO A 85 7.24 -21.89 -0.40
N SER A 86 6.58 -23.00 -0.74
CA SER A 86 5.11 -23.08 -0.84
C SER A 86 4.44 -23.12 0.55
N GLY A 87 3.18 -22.71 0.62
CA GLY A 87 2.33 -22.81 1.82
C GLY A 87 2.65 -21.83 2.94
N LEU A 88 3.60 -20.91 2.75
CA LEU A 88 3.97 -19.93 3.77
C LEU A 88 3.04 -18.72 3.76
N ASN A 89 2.74 -18.26 4.98
CA ASN A 89 1.96 -17.07 5.27
C ASN A 89 2.80 -16.15 6.17
N SER A 90 2.80 -14.85 5.91
CA SER A 90 3.44 -13.84 6.77
C SER A 90 2.37 -12.94 7.40
N THR A 91 2.50 -12.68 8.69
CA THR A 91 1.70 -11.68 9.43
C THR A 91 2.44 -10.35 9.59
N LEU A 92 3.72 -10.30 9.16
CA LEU A 92 4.50 -9.08 9.22
C LEU A 92 3.88 -7.99 8.34
N PRO A 93 3.71 -6.77 8.87
CA PRO A 93 3.32 -5.61 8.08
C PRO A 93 4.29 -5.37 6.93
N ALA A 94 3.76 -5.18 5.73
CA ALA A 94 4.55 -4.87 4.55
C ALA A 94 3.94 -3.68 3.82
N SER A 95 4.80 -2.84 3.24
CA SER A 95 4.40 -1.83 2.26
C SER A 95 4.76 -2.31 0.86
N ARG A 96 4.15 -1.71 -0.17
CA ARG A 96 4.51 -2.00 -1.58
C ARG A 96 6.00 -1.80 -1.89
N LYS A 97 6.71 -0.96 -1.12
CA LYS A 97 8.17 -0.78 -1.23
C LYS A 97 8.96 -2.09 -0.96
N ALA A 98 8.38 -3.05 -0.25
CA ALA A 98 8.99 -4.36 -0.03
C ALA A 98 9.17 -5.17 -1.33
N VAL A 99 8.37 -4.92 -2.38
CA VAL A 99 8.50 -5.58 -3.69
C VAL A 99 9.89 -5.35 -4.29
N ALA A 100 10.43 -4.13 -4.18
CA ALA A 100 11.78 -3.82 -4.67
C ALA A 100 12.86 -4.65 -3.95
N LYS A 101 12.69 -4.90 -2.65
CA LYS A 101 13.59 -5.76 -1.86
C LYS A 101 13.52 -7.22 -2.32
N PHE A 102 12.33 -7.73 -2.65
CA PHE A 102 12.18 -9.08 -3.23
C PHE A 102 12.86 -9.20 -4.60
N LEU A 103 12.78 -8.18 -5.45
CA LEU A 103 13.47 -8.18 -6.75
C LEU A 103 14.99 -8.15 -6.59
N GLY A 104 15.51 -7.43 -5.59
CA GLY A 104 16.93 -7.47 -5.23
C GLY A 104 17.37 -8.86 -4.79
N TRP A 105 16.55 -9.54 -3.98
CA TRP A 105 16.82 -10.90 -3.52
C TRP A 105 16.86 -11.91 -4.67
N ALA A 106 15.86 -11.89 -5.56
CA ALA A 106 15.78 -12.82 -6.69
C ALA A 106 16.96 -12.69 -7.67
N LYS A 107 17.66 -11.55 -7.67
CA LYS A 107 18.87 -11.32 -8.50
C LYS A 107 20.17 -11.77 -7.82
N SER A 108 20.19 -11.94 -6.50
CA SER A 108 21.37 -12.40 -5.77
C SER A 108 21.28 -13.90 -5.50
N SER A 109 22.21 -14.69 -6.01
CA SER A 109 22.40 -16.11 -5.64
C SER A 109 22.84 -16.32 -4.18
N ALA A 110 23.04 -15.23 -3.44
CA ALA A 110 23.36 -15.25 -2.02
C ALA A 110 22.14 -15.64 -1.19
N ALA A 111 22.37 -16.46 -0.17
CA ALA A 111 21.43 -16.77 0.89
C ALA A 111 21.07 -15.51 1.71
N VAL A 112 20.34 -14.59 1.10
CA VAL A 112 19.65 -13.49 1.79
C VAL A 112 18.52 -14.13 2.60
N GLU A 113 18.30 -13.61 3.81
CA GLU A 113 17.32 -14.10 4.78
C GLU A 113 16.07 -14.66 4.11
N ARG A 114 15.89 -15.98 4.24
CA ARG A 114 14.69 -16.69 3.76
C ARG A 114 13.45 -15.89 4.19
N PRO A 115 12.40 -15.76 3.34
CA PRO A 115 11.14 -15.15 3.75
C PRO A 115 10.75 -15.69 5.13
N HIS A 116 10.56 -14.76 6.08
CA HIS A 116 10.54 -15.07 7.50
C HIS A 116 9.58 -16.24 7.77
N LYS A 117 10.13 -17.36 8.26
CA LYS A 117 9.38 -18.57 8.63
C LYS A 117 8.60 -18.41 9.95
N ARG A 118 8.32 -17.17 10.35
CA ARG A 118 7.86 -16.85 11.70
C ARG A 118 6.47 -16.25 11.63
N GLU A 119 5.48 -17.10 11.92
CA GLU A 119 4.07 -16.71 12.05
C GLU A 119 3.82 -15.72 13.21
N HIS A 120 4.82 -15.48 14.09
CA HIS A 120 4.64 -14.85 15.41
C HIS A 120 5.61 -13.70 15.76
N ASP A 121 6.17 -13.00 14.77
CA ASP A 121 7.12 -11.91 15.00
C ASP A 121 6.56 -10.49 14.71
N ALA A 122 5.28 -10.39 14.36
CA ALA A 122 4.64 -9.11 14.05
C ALA A 122 4.39 -8.31 15.34
N GLY A 123 4.76 -7.03 15.37
CA GLY A 123 4.67 -6.25 16.62
C GLY A 123 5.89 -6.36 17.55
N LEU A 124 6.99 -6.99 17.10
CA LEU A 124 8.25 -7.06 17.86
C LEU A 124 9.21 -5.90 17.60
N GLY A 125 8.71 -4.78 17.04
CA GLY A 125 9.50 -3.57 16.78
C GLY A 125 10.32 -3.58 15.48
N THR A 126 11.01 -2.46 15.24
CA THR A 126 11.90 -2.17 14.08
C THR A 126 11.37 -2.66 12.72
N ALA A 127 10.70 -1.78 11.97
CA ALA A 127 10.08 -2.03 10.66
C ALA A 127 9.02 -3.16 10.58
N LYS A 128 8.72 -3.86 11.69
CA LYS A 128 7.79 -5.00 11.74
C LYS A 128 6.45 -4.70 12.41
N GLU A 129 6.17 -3.42 12.66
CA GLU A 129 4.91 -3.03 13.29
C GLU A 129 4.32 -1.72 12.76
N ILE A 130 5.08 -0.91 12.01
CA ILE A 130 4.67 0.43 11.60
C ILE A 130 4.38 0.44 10.10
N ILE A 131 3.18 0.86 9.73
CA ILE A 131 2.81 1.21 8.36
C ILE A 131 2.41 2.70 8.35
N ASN A 132 3.04 3.48 7.48
CA ASN A 132 2.62 4.84 7.15
C ASN A 132 1.86 4.81 5.81
N ILE A 133 0.66 5.38 5.77
CA ILE A 133 -0.13 5.60 4.56
C ILE A 133 -0.52 7.08 4.52
N GLU A 134 -0.32 7.69 3.35
CA GLU A 134 -0.51 9.12 3.13
C GLU A 134 -1.32 9.31 1.85
N HIS A 135 -2.16 10.34 1.83
CA HIS A 135 -2.93 10.75 0.67
C HIS A 135 -2.92 12.28 0.59
N TRP A 136 -2.74 12.80 -0.62
CA TRP A 136 -2.91 14.22 -0.92
C TRP A 136 -3.97 14.39 -2.00
N GLY A 137 -4.80 15.39 -1.78
CA GLY A 137 -5.76 15.90 -2.74
C GLY A 137 -7.13 15.32 -2.67
N CYS A 138 -7.90 15.63 -3.71
CA CYS A 138 -9.29 15.31 -3.79
C CYS A 138 -9.56 13.80 -3.94
N GLY A 139 -10.55 13.32 -3.21
CA GLY A 139 -11.11 12.00 -3.36
C GLY A 139 -12.19 12.02 -4.43
N THR A 140 -12.26 10.96 -5.22
CA THR A 140 -13.28 10.81 -6.26
C THR A 140 -14.22 9.67 -5.92
N VAL A 141 -15.50 9.88 -6.22
CA VAL A 141 -16.45 8.78 -6.32
C VAL A 141 -16.21 8.04 -7.62
N GLU A 142 -15.93 6.75 -7.50
CA GLU A 142 -15.65 5.85 -8.61
C GLU A 142 -16.80 4.85 -8.83
N ALA A 143 -18.01 5.21 -8.38
CA ALA A 143 -19.24 4.49 -8.71
C ALA A 143 -19.82 4.99 -10.04
N PRO A 144 -20.65 4.19 -10.75
CA PRO A 144 -21.34 4.59 -11.98
C PRO A 144 -22.49 5.61 -11.74
N THR A 145 -22.26 6.57 -10.85
CA THR A 145 -23.14 7.69 -10.51
C THR A 145 -22.48 9.01 -10.89
N VAL A 146 -23.15 10.14 -10.64
CA VAL A 146 -22.57 11.48 -10.90
C VAL A 146 -21.20 11.60 -10.22
N PRO A 147 -20.13 12.00 -10.95
CA PRO A 147 -18.81 12.21 -10.36
C PRO A 147 -18.91 13.26 -9.25
N ASN A 148 -18.58 12.85 -8.03
CA ASN A 148 -18.47 13.75 -6.89
C ASN A 148 -17.01 13.77 -6.43
N TYR A 149 -16.52 14.98 -6.15
CA TYR A 149 -15.17 15.23 -5.67
C TYR A 149 -15.21 15.67 -4.21
N PHE A 150 -14.28 15.15 -3.41
CA PHE A 150 -14.14 15.45 -2.00
C PHE A 150 -12.79 16.15 -1.79
N PRO A 151 -12.75 17.49 -1.78
CA PRO A 151 -11.49 18.25 -1.78
C PRO A 151 -10.70 18.15 -0.46
N THR A 152 -11.28 17.57 0.58
CA THR A 152 -10.73 17.54 1.94
C THR A 152 -10.30 16.13 2.37
N THR A 153 -9.88 15.28 1.44
CA THR A 153 -9.44 13.90 1.74
C THR A 153 -7.95 13.77 1.99
N THR A 154 -7.17 14.86 2.00
CA THR A 154 -5.74 14.81 2.38
C THR A 154 -5.59 14.32 3.82
N TYR A 155 -4.79 13.28 4.02
CA TYR A 155 -4.53 12.72 5.34
C TYR A 155 -3.11 12.16 5.46
N LYS A 156 -2.66 12.04 6.71
CA LYS A 156 -1.57 11.15 7.10
C LYS A 156 -2.06 10.13 8.11
N THR A 157 -1.40 8.98 8.17
CA THR A 157 -1.74 7.95 9.16
C THR A 157 -0.53 7.25 9.73
N ILE A 158 -0.70 6.73 10.93
CA ILE A 158 0.12 5.63 11.44
C ILE A 158 -0.78 4.46 11.76
N ARG A 159 -0.49 3.32 11.12
CA ARG A 159 -1.05 2.04 11.49
C ARG A 159 0.02 1.23 12.21
N LEU A 160 -0.28 0.85 13.45
CA LEU A 160 0.46 -0.21 14.12
C LEU A 160 -0.23 -1.54 13.86
N ALA A 161 0.54 -2.52 13.41
CA ALA A 161 0.03 -3.86 13.11
C ALA A 161 1.01 -4.93 13.64
N GLY A 162 0.50 -5.82 14.47
CA GLY A 162 1.26 -6.90 15.09
C GLY A 162 0.33 -7.88 15.79
N ASP A 163 0.87 -9.00 16.26
CA ASP A 163 0.05 -10.07 16.82
C ASP A 163 -0.72 -9.63 18.09
N ASN A 164 -0.15 -8.68 18.83
CA ASN A 164 -0.72 -8.11 20.06
C ASN A 164 -0.71 -6.58 20.06
N VAL A 165 -0.62 -5.97 18.86
CA VAL A 165 -0.61 -4.51 18.71
C VAL A 165 -1.42 -4.14 17.47
N GLY A 166 -2.41 -3.28 17.64
CA GLY A 166 -3.26 -2.85 16.55
C GLY A 166 -3.81 -1.47 16.82
N TRP A 167 -3.28 -0.46 16.13
CA TRP A 167 -3.77 0.90 16.22
C TRP A 167 -3.87 1.53 14.84
N LEU A 168 -4.87 2.38 14.65
CA LEU A 168 -4.97 3.27 13.50
C LEU A 168 -5.16 4.70 14.01
N TYR A 169 -4.21 5.56 13.70
CA TYR A 169 -4.26 6.99 13.98
C TYR A 169 -4.26 7.76 12.67
N ILE A 170 -5.25 8.65 12.51
CA ILE A 170 -5.51 9.41 11.28
C ILE A 170 -5.52 10.88 11.63
N MET A 171 -4.86 11.71 10.80
CA MET A 171 -4.97 13.16 10.87
C MET A 171 -5.34 13.68 9.49
N TRP A 172 -6.42 14.46 9.46
CA TRP A 172 -6.98 15.05 8.25
C TRP A 172 -6.47 16.47 8.07
N CYS A 173 -6.44 16.94 6.82
CA CYS A 173 -6.13 18.34 6.51
C CYS A 173 -7.18 19.34 7.03
N THR A 174 -8.35 18.86 7.47
CA THR A 174 -9.39 19.66 8.11
C THR A 174 -9.08 19.98 9.58
N GLY A 175 -8.01 19.41 10.14
CA GLY A 175 -7.64 19.52 11.55
C GLY A 175 -8.29 18.44 12.43
N GLU A 176 -9.20 17.64 11.87
CA GLU A 176 -9.80 16.51 12.58
C GLU A 176 -8.81 15.35 12.69
N SER A 177 -8.98 14.53 13.73
CA SER A 177 -8.18 13.34 13.95
C SER A 177 -9.04 12.19 14.44
N GLU A 178 -8.61 10.97 14.15
CA GLU A 178 -9.31 9.75 14.55
C GLU A 178 -8.33 8.75 15.13
N LEU A 179 -8.78 7.98 16.11
CA LEU A 179 -7.98 6.95 16.77
C LEU A 179 -8.82 5.70 16.98
N TYR A 180 -8.31 4.55 16.54
CA TYR A 180 -8.98 3.26 16.69
C TYR A 180 -8.02 2.21 17.24
N ASP A 181 -8.47 1.47 18.26
CA ASP A 181 -7.87 0.19 18.63
C ASP A 181 -8.44 -0.87 17.68
N ILE A 182 -7.64 -1.32 16.70
CA ILE A 182 -8.14 -2.22 15.65
C ILE A 182 -8.13 -3.69 16.08
N ILE A 183 -7.60 -4.01 17.27
CA ILE A 183 -7.77 -5.34 17.87
C ILE A 183 -9.17 -5.44 18.47
N ASP A 184 -9.53 -4.46 19.30
CA ASP A 184 -10.81 -4.46 19.99
C ASP A 184 -11.96 -4.00 19.08
N ASP A 185 -11.67 -3.12 18.10
CA ASP A 185 -12.62 -2.61 17.12
C ASP A 185 -12.12 -2.85 15.67
N PRO A 186 -12.22 -4.11 15.17
CA PRO A 186 -11.75 -4.47 13.83
C PRO A 186 -12.55 -3.77 12.72
N TYR A 187 -13.71 -3.19 13.02
CA TYR A 187 -14.54 -2.45 12.07
C TYR A 187 -14.39 -0.93 12.19
N LYS A 188 -13.60 -0.42 13.15
CA LYS A 188 -13.31 1.01 13.34
C LYS A 188 -14.59 1.85 13.50
N MET A 189 -15.54 1.35 14.28
CA MET A 189 -16.82 2.01 14.53
C MET A 189 -16.79 2.98 15.72
N THR A 190 -15.80 2.86 16.60
CA THR A 190 -15.68 3.67 17.82
C THR A 190 -14.41 4.52 17.78
N ASN A 191 -14.56 5.81 17.48
CA ASN A 191 -13.45 6.74 17.49
C ASN A 191 -13.05 7.10 18.94
N LEU A 192 -11.80 6.81 19.30
CA LEU A 192 -11.23 6.99 20.64
C LEU A 192 -10.48 8.32 20.81
N ILE A 193 -10.48 9.21 19.82
CA ILE A 193 -9.66 10.43 19.83
C ILE A 193 -9.90 11.32 21.06
N ASN A 194 -11.14 11.36 21.55
CA ASN A 194 -11.59 12.15 22.69
C ASN A 194 -11.67 11.35 24.01
N SER A 195 -11.13 10.14 24.04
CA SER A 195 -11.15 9.32 25.25
C SER A 195 -10.39 9.98 26.41
N THR A 196 -10.97 9.92 27.61
CA THR A 196 -10.32 10.34 28.86
C THR A 196 -9.49 9.24 29.50
N ASP A 197 -9.51 8.03 28.93
CA ASP A 197 -8.69 6.91 29.40
C ASP A 197 -7.20 7.24 29.24
N LYS A 198 -6.45 7.08 30.34
CA LYS A 198 -5.02 7.42 30.40
C LYS A 198 -4.18 6.60 29.41
N ARG A 199 -4.46 5.31 29.23
CA ARG A 199 -3.75 4.44 28.28
C ARG A 199 -4.01 4.90 26.84
N ILE A 200 -5.24 5.32 26.53
CA ILE A 200 -5.59 5.83 25.20
C ILE A 200 -4.89 7.18 24.94
N GLN A 201 -4.88 8.09 25.92
CA GLN A 201 -4.15 9.36 25.79
C GLN A 201 -2.64 9.15 25.61
N GLN A 202 -2.05 8.24 26.39
CA GLN A 202 -0.64 7.86 26.23
C GLN A 202 -0.39 7.32 24.82
N THR A 203 -1.24 6.42 24.33
CA THR A 203 -1.17 5.84 22.99
C THR A 203 -1.22 6.93 21.92
N ARG A 204 -2.19 7.85 21.99
CA ARG A 204 -2.32 8.99 21.08
C ARG A 204 -1.02 9.80 20.99
N ASN A 205 -0.38 10.10 22.11
CA ASN A 205 0.88 10.85 22.13
C ASN A 205 2.03 10.11 21.42
N ARG A 206 2.12 8.78 21.55
CA ARG A 206 3.13 7.95 20.87
C ARG A 206 2.87 7.87 19.36
N LEU A 207 1.61 7.70 18.98
CA LEU A 207 1.23 7.65 17.56
C LEU A 207 1.45 9.02 16.88
N ASN A 208 1.14 10.12 17.56
CA ASN A 208 1.49 11.46 17.11
C ASN A 208 3.01 11.64 16.90
N ALA A 209 3.82 11.16 17.83
CA ALA A 209 5.27 11.20 17.67
C ALA A 209 5.76 10.38 16.47
N LEU A 210 5.16 9.20 16.23
CA LEU A 210 5.46 8.41 15.04
C LEU A 210 5.04 9.11 13.75
N VAL A 211 3.89 9.78 13.71
CA VAL A 211 3.48 10.60 12.56
C VAL A 211 4.54 11.63 12.24
N LEU A 212 4.93 12.42 13.25
CA LEU A 212 5.94 13.47 13.09
C LEU A 212 7.28 12.93 12.61
N TYR A 213 7.70 11.79 13.15
CA TYR A 213 8.93 11.13 12.74
C TYR A 213 8.83 10.63 11.29
N MET A 214 7.79 9.86 10.98
CA MET A 214 7.64 9.18 9.69
C MET A 214 7.42 10.14 8.53
N LYS A 215 6.75 11.28 8.76
CA LYS A 215 6.61 12.32 7.73
C LYS A 215 7.89 13.15 7.54
N SER A 216 8.82 13.12 8.50
CA SER A 216 10.08 13.89 8.45
C SER A 216 11.31 13.06 8.07
N CYS A 217 11.23 11.73 8.23
CA CYS A 217 12.37 10.84 8.03
C CYS A 217 12.82 10.81 6.55
N GLY A 218 14.06 10.36 6.34
CA GLY A 218 14.62 10.20 5.00
C GLY A 218 15.67 9.09 4.97
N VAL A 219 15.75 8.39 3.84
CA VAL A 219 16.71 7.30 3.61
C VAL A 219 16.57 6.23 4.72
N ASP A 220 17.65 5.90 5.42
CA ASP A 220 17.68 4.79 6.38
C ASP A 220 17.03 5.13 7.72
N SER A 221 16.84 6.42 8.03
CA SER A 221 16.24 6.84 9.31
C SER A 221 14.77 6.39 9.42
N CYS A 222 14.09 6.21 8.27
CA CYS A 222 12.72 5.68 8.21
C CYS A 222 12.59 4.19 8.60
N GLN A 223 13.69 3.44 8.68
CA GLN A 223 13.66 2.00 8.93
C GLN A 223 13.53 1.65 10.42
N ASP A 224 13.97 2.54 11.32
CA ASP A 224 13.85 2.34 12.77
C ASP A 224 13.30 3.58 13.50
N PRO A 225 12.00 3.91 13.32
CA PRO A 225 11.42 5.12 13.89
C PRO A 225 11.56 5.20 15.41
N TRP A 226 11.38 4.07 16.10
CA TRP A 226 11.49 4.02 17.57
C TRP A 226 12.91 4.29 18.08
N GLY A 227 13.91 3.73 17.41
CA GLY A 227 15.31 3.87 17.81
C GLY A 227 15.86 5.28 17.63
N ASN A 228 15.19 6.12 16.84
CA ASN A 228 15.68 7.42 16.41
C ASN A 228 15.03 8.62 17.12
N PHE A 229 14.20 8.40 18.15
CA PHE A 229 13.75 9.49 19.01
C PHE A 229 14.90 10.00 19.89
N ASP A 230 15.03 11.33 20.00
CA ASP A 230 16.04 11.98 20.83
C ASP A 230 15.65 11.92 22.32
N LEU A 231 15.79 10.74 22.90
CA LEU A 231 15.42 10.46 24.28
C LEU A 231 16.43 11.10 25.26
N PRO A 232 15.98 11.62 26.41
CA PRO A 232 16.87 12.02 27.49
C PRO A 232 17.88 10.93 27.84
N LYS A 233 19.14 11.30 28.11
CA LYS A 233 20.27 10.37 28.34
C LYS A 233 20.04 9.30 29.42
N HIS A 234 19.14 9.54 30.37
CA HIS A 234 18.80 8.59 31.44
C HIS A 234 17.79 7.52 31.01
N LEU A 235 17.09 7.70 29.89
CA LEU A 235 16.14 6.74 29.35
C LEU A 235 16.84 5.79 28.37
N LYS A 236 16.37 4.54 28.35
CA LYS A 236 16.89 3.53 27.43
C LYS A 236 16.27 3.70 26.03
N PRO A 237 17.01 3.38 24.95
CA PRO A 237 16.47 3.34 23.60
C PRO A 237 15.23 2.44 23.49
N ILE A 238 14.26 2.88 22.68
CA ILE A 238 13.01 2.16 22.40
C ILE A 238 13.15 1.47 21.05
N LYS A 239 12.63 0.25 20.93
CA LYS A 239 12.56 -0.50 19.66
C LYS A 239 11.14 -0.91 19.26
N THR A 240 10.20 -0.87 20.20
CA THR A 240 8.84 -1.39 20.05
C THR A 240 7.83 -0.42 20.64
N PHE A 241 6.59 -0.47 20.16
CA PHE A 241 5.48 0.26 20.76
C PHE A 241 5.27 -0.13 22.22
N LYS A 242 5.40 -1.42 22.56
CA LYS A 242 5.28 -1.92 23.94
C LYS A 242 6.29 -1.25 24.89
N GLN A 243 7.51 -1.01 24.42
CA GLN A 243 8.53 -0.27 25.18
C GLN A 243 8.20 1.22 25.26
N ALA A 244 7.71 1.83 24.17
CA ALA A 244 7.28 3.23 24.13
C ALA A 244 6.13 3.54 25.11
N MET A 245 5.30 2.54 25.40
CA MET A 245 4.17 2.63 26.34
C MET A 245 4.56 2.52 27.82
N ARG A 246 5.84 2.35 28.16
CA ARG A 246 6.23 2.35 29.57
C ARG A 246 6.10 3.75 30.18
N PRO A 247 5.69 3.88 31.47
CA PRO A 247 5.39 5.17 32.08
C PRO A 247 6.57 6.16 32.11
N GLU A 248 7.82 5.68 32.18
CA GLU A 248 9.01 6.53 32.18
C GLU A 248 9.16 7.40 30.92
N TYR A 249 8.49 7.05 29.82
CA TYR A 249 8.49 7.82 28.58
C TYR A 249 7.30 8.79 28.45
N ASP A 250 6.35 8.79 29.39
CA ASP A 250 5.12 9.61 29.30
C ASP A 250 5.42 11.09 29.13
N THR A 251 6.28 11.63 29.99
CA THR A 251 6.64 13.05 29.98
C THR A 251 7.39 13.45 28.71
N PHE A 252 8.12 12.53 28.09
CA PHE A 252 8.80 12.79 26.82
C PHE A 252 7.77 12.90 25.69
N PHE A 253 6.94 11.87 25.50
CA PHE A 253 5.97 11.84 24.41
C PHE A 253 4.87 12.90 24.56
N SER A 254 4.49 13.27 25.79
CA SER A 254 3.49 14.34 26.02
C SER A 254 3.98 15.74 25.66
N LYS A 255 5.30 15.94 25.54
CA LYS A 255 5.91 17.22 25.17
C LYS A 255 6.14 17.35 23.67
N ILE A 256 6.00 16.26 22.92
CA ILE A 256 6.11 16.30 21.46
C ILE A 256 4.91 17.08 20.93
N PRO A 257 5.15 18.10 20.07
CA PRO A 257 4.06 18.89 19.51
C PRO A 257 3.11 18.02 18.68
N ILE A 258 1.88 18.48 18.49
CA ILE A 258 0.91 17.78 17.65
C ILE A 258 1.25 18.07 16.18
N PHE A 259 1.15 17.05 15.33
CA PHE A 259 1.26 17.22 13.89
C PHE A 259 0.06 18.01 13.34
N GLU A 260 0.34 19.01 12.52
CA GLU A 260 -0.68 19.83 11.85
C GLU A 260 -0.45 19.84 10.34
N LEU A 261 -1.55 19.67 9.61
CA LEU A 261 -1.67 19.97 8.19
C LEU A 261 -2.25 21.37 8.07
N GLY A 262 -1.60 22.25 7.31
CA GLY A 262 -2.09 23.61 7.10
C GLY A 262 -3.37 23.63 6.25
N THR A 263 -3.22 23.63 4.93
CA THR A 263 -4.34 23.58 3.99
C THR A 263 -4.48 22.22 3.32
N CYS A 264 -5.71 21.87 2.91
CA CYS A 264 -5.96 20.71 2.08
C CYS A 264 -5.43 20.96 0.66
N MET A 265 -4.22 20.45 0.39
CA MET A 265 -3.56 20.59 -0.91
C MET A 265 -3.61 19.28 -1.69
N ASP A 266 -3.60 19.38 -3.03
CA ASP A 266 -3.55 18.24 -3.96
C ASP A 266 -2.15 17.63 -4.14
N TYR A 267 -1.15 18.16 -3.42
CA TYR A 267 0.22 17.73 -3.50
C TYR A 267 0.93 17.89 -2.16
N GLN A 268 2.05 17.19 -2.01
CA GLN A 268 2.92 17.36 -0.86
C GLN A 268 3.64 18.70 -0.91
N TYR A 269 3.41 19.54 0.09
CA TYR A 269 4.17 20.77 0.31
C TYR A 269 4.74 20.75 1.72
N ALA A 270 6.05 20.54 1.85
CA ALA A 270 6.70 20.33 3.14
C ALA A 270 6.43 21.45 4.17
N PRO A 271 6.45 22.75 3.82
CA PRO A 271 6.10 23.82 4.74
C PRO A 271 4.64 23.80 5.24
N ASN A 272 3.75 23.05 4.57
CA ASN A 272 2.35 22.85 4.99
C ASN A 272 2.18 21.70 6.01
N GLU A 273 3.23 20.92 6.25
CA GLU A 273 3.21 19.72 7.09
C GLU A 273 4.14 19.92 8.29
N THR A 274 3.69 20.65 9.31
CA THR A 274 4.55 21.11 10.42
C THR A 274 4.03 20.63 11.78
N PRO A 275 4.86 20.66 12.83
CA PRO A 275 6.32 20.85 12.84
C PRO A 275 7.09 19.64 12.31
N PHE A 276 8.40 19.76 12.09
CA PHE A 276 9.28 18.63 11.73
C PHE A 276 9.95 18.01 12.96
N TYR A 277 10.23 16.70 12.88
CA TYR A 277 10.91 15.99 13.95
C TYR A 277 11.98 15.00 13.41
N PRO A 278 13.26 15.15 13.81
CA PRO A 278 13.81 16.29 14.54
C PRO A 278 13.69 17.59 13.71
N PRO A 279 13.71 18.79 14.32
CA PRO A 279 13.42 20.05 13.63
C PRO A 279 14.26 20.35 12.38
N GLN A 280 15.46 19.76 12.29
CA GLN A 280 16.36 19.91 11.15
C GLN A 280 15.96 19.06 9.93
N SER A 281 14.96 18.19 10.08
CA SER A 281 14.54 17.23 9.05
C SER A 281 13.64 17.90 8.03
N VAL A 282 14.20 18.66 7.09
CA VAL A 282 13.45 19.31 5.99
C VAL A 282 13.76 18.67 4.64
N SER A 283 14.86 17.92 4.55
CA SER A 283 15.36 17.39 3.29
C SER A 283 14.36 16.42 2.63
N LEU A 284 13.55 15.64 3.35
CA LEU A 284 12.53 14.69 2.83
C LEU A 284 12.96 13.83 1.61
N GLY A 285 14.27 13.67 1.39
CA GLY A 285 14.81 13.07 0.17
C GLY A 285 14.62 13.91 -1.09
N PHE A 286 14.38 15.22 -1.01
CA PHE A 286 14.26 16.15 -2.14
C PHE A 286 15.48 16.12 -3.05
N GLN A 287 16.67 15.80 -2.56
CA GLN A 287 17.85 15.59 -3.42
C GLN A 287 17.69 14.42 -4.40
N PHE A 288 16.76 13.50 -4.13
CA PHE A 288 16.41 12.37 -5.01
C PHE A 288 15.13 12.63 -5.81
N ARG A 289 14.52 13.81 -5.69
CA ARG A 289 13.28 14.19 -6.40
C ARG A 289 13.58 15.36 -7.35
N GLY A 290 13.30 15.18 -8.64
CA GLY A 290 13.32 16.30 -9.58
C GLY A 290 12.21 17.31 -9.25
N ARG A 291 12.41 18.59 -9.61
CA ARG A 291 11.32 19.57 -9.56
C ARG A 291 10.21 19.13 -10.50
N THR A 292 8.97 19.27 -10.06
CA THR A 292 7.81 18.92 -10.86
C THR A 292 7.09 20.12 -11.49
N ASP A 293 7.60 21.33 -11.26
CA ASP A 293 6.94 22.59 -11.64
C ASP A 293 6.78 22.78 -13.16
N GLY A 294 7.54 22.03 -13.97
CA GLY A 294 7.50 22.08 -15.43
C GLY A 294 6.86 20.85 -16.10
N TYR A 295 6.27 19.91 -15.34
CA TYR A 295 5.63 18.76 -15.99
C TYR A 295 4.30 19.17 -16.62
N VAL A 296 4.17 18.94 -17.92
CA VAL A 296 2.90 19.06 -18.63
C VAL A 296 2.30 17.68 -18.80
N LEU A 297 1.09 17.50 -18.27
CA LEU A 297 0.30 16.30 -18.49
C LEU A 297 -0.24 16.33 -19.92
N THR A 298 0.32 15.48 -20.79
CA THR A 298 -0.20 15.28 -22.13
C THR A 298 -1.12 14.07 -22.14
N LEU A 299 -2.43 14.32 -22.23
CA LEU A 299 -3.41 13.24 -22.40
C LEU A 299 -3.39 12.74 -23.85
N PRO A 300 -3.47 11.41 -24.07
CA PRO A 300 -3.55 10.87 -25.42
C PRO A 300 -4.84 11.36 -26.11
N LYS A 301 -4.71 11.83 -27.36
CA LYS A 301 -5.89 12.27 -28.14
C LYS A 301 -6.74 11.10 -28.65
N THR A 302 -6.15 9.91 -28.75
CA THR A 302 -6.81 8.73 -29.31
C THR A 302 -6.72 7.56 -28.35
N TRP A 303 -7.89 7.05 -27.95
CA TRP A 303 -8.03 5.89 -27.07
C TRP A 303 -8.33 4.63 -27.89
N ILE A 304 -7.78 3.49 -27.48
CA ILE A 304 -8.19 2.19 -28.03
C ILE A 304 -9.68 2.01 -27.73
N LYS A 305 -10.47 1.71 -28.77
CA LYS A 305 -11.91 1.44 -28.60
C LYS A 305 -12.10 0.29 -27.61
N GLY A 306 -12.86 0.55 -26.54
CA GLY A 306 -13.22 -0.46 -25.54
C GLY A 306 -14.12 -1.56 -26.11
N ASN A 307 -14.44 -2.55 -25.27
CA ASN A 307 -15.43 -3.57 -25.59
C ASN A 307 -16.81 -2.93 -25.79
N GLU A 308 -17.66 -3.50 -26.65
CA GLU A 308 -19.05 -3.04 -26.81
C GLU A 308 -19.85 -3.13 -25.52
N LYS A 309 -19.54 -4.15 -24.71
CA LYS A 309 -20.03 -4.30 -23.34
C LYS A 309 -18.86 -4.18 -22.37
N PRO A 310 -18.91 -3.25 -21.39
CA PRO A 310 -17.92 -3.20 -20.32
C PRO A 310 -17.79 -4.54 -19.60
N ALA A 311 -16.56 -4.90 -19.23
CA ALA A 311 -16.30 -6.03 -18.35
C ALA A 311 -16.48 -5.57 -16.91
N ASP A 312 -17.22 -6.35 -16.09
CA ASP A 312 -17.71 -6.06 -14.71
C ASP A 312 -19.25 -5.92 -14.55
N GLY A 313 -20.01 -6.15 -15.61
CA GLY A 313 -21.48 -6.09 -15.56
C GLY A 313 -22.11 -7.02 -14.53
N TRP A 314 -23.34 -6.73 -14.11
CA TRP A 314 -24.10 -7.56 -13.14
C TRP A 314 -24.18 -9.03 -13.55
N ASP A 315 -24.30 -9.30 -14.85
CA ASP A 315 -24.33 -10.64 -15.44
C ASP A 315 -22.96 -11.36 -15.43
N GLN A 316 -21.87 -10.67 -15.08
CA GLN A 316 -20.51 -11.23 -15.06
C GLN A 316 -19.99 -11.57 -13.65
N ARG A 317 -20.76 -11.29 -12.58
CA ARG A 317 -20.28 -11.45 -11.18
C ARG A 317 -19.99 -12.89 -10.75
N ASN A 318 -20.62 -13.88 -11.38
CA ASN A 318 -20.53 -15.30 -10.99
C ASN A 318 -20.28 -16.23 -12.19
N VAL A 319 -19.68 -15.70 -13.26
CA VAL A 319 -19.44 -16.48 -14.50
C VAL A 319 -17.97 -16.86 -14.63
N THR A 320 -17.71 -17.85 -15.48
CA THR A 320 -16.33 -18.25 -15.79
C THR A 320 -15.60 -17.16 -16.55
N ILE A 321 -14.26 -17.14 -16.46
CA ILE A 321 -13.43 -16.22 -17.25
C ILE A 321 -13.74 -16.36 -18.76
N ASP A 322 -13.95 -17.58 -19.25
CA ASP A 322 -14.34 -17.82 -20.64
C ASP A 322 -15.65 -17.11 -21.01
N THR A 323 -16.60 -17.03 -20.07
CA THR A 323 -17.87 -16.31 -20.28
C THR A 323 -17.65 -14.80 -20.35
N ILE A 324 -16.77 -14.25 -19.51
CA ILE A 324 -16.39 -12.82 -19.58
C ILE A 324 -15.71 -12.53 -20.93
N MET A 325 -14.77 -13.40 -21.33
CA MET A 325 -13.98 -13.25 -22.55
C MET A 325 -14.80 -13.35 -23.84
N LYS A 326 -16.03 -13.90 -23.82
CA LYS A 326 -16.94 -13.86 -24.98
C LYS A 326 -17.31 -12.44 -25.42
N THR A 327 -17.28 -11.49 -24.50
CA THR A 327 -17.54 -10.07 -24.78
C THR A 327 -16.27 -9.26 -24.99
N ALA A 328 -15.09 -9.90 -24.87
CA ALA A 328 -13.81 -9.24 -25.08
C ALA A 328 -13.55 -9.05 -26.58
N ARG A 329 -13.10 -7.85 -26.92
CA ARG A 329 -12.63 -7.52 -28.26
C ARG A 329 -11.14 -7.84 -28.37
N TYR A 330 -10.76 -8.56 -29.42
CA TYR A 330 -9.35 -8.69 -29.77
C TYR A 330 -8.83 -7.35 -30.27
N VAL A 331 -7.76 -6.86 -29.64
CA VAL A 331 -7.07 -5.65 -30.06
C VAL A 331 -5.97 -6.06 -31.03
N THR A 332 -5.96 -5.46 -32.22
CA THR A 332 -5.01 -5.79 -33.30
C THR A 332 -3.62 -5.23 -33.03
N LYS A 333 -2.58 -5.77 -33.69
CA LYS A 333 -1.21 -5.23 -33.55
C LYS A 333 -1.14 -3.79 -34.05
N GLU A 334 -1.90 -3.48 -35.09
CA GLU A 334 -2.01 -2.15 -35.69
C GLU A 334 -2.60 -1.15 -34.70
N GLU A 335 -3.70 -1.50 -34.02
CA GLU A 335 -4.25 -0.68 -32.93
C GLU A 335 -3.29 -0.50 -31.75
N ILE A 336 -2.35 -1.43 -31.54
CA ILE A 336 -1.45 -1.46 -30.40
C ILE A 336 -0.10 -0.76 -30.68
N PHE A 337 0.36 -0.79 -31.94
CA PHE A 337 1.74 -0.45 -32.32
C PHE A 337 1.86 0.48 -33.54
N GLU A 338 0.78 0.78 -34.28
CA GLU A 338 0.87 1.66 -35.45
C GLU A 338 1.04 3.14 -35.04
N PRO A 339 2.11 3.82 -35.51
CA PRO A 339 2.33 5.23 -35.22
C PRO A 339 1.13 6.10 -35.66
N GLY A 340 0.62 6.96 -34.77
CA GLY A 340 -0.46 7.91 -35.07
C GLY A 340 -1.89 7.40 -34.86
N LYS A 341 -2.12 6.12 -34.53
CA LYS A 341 -3.48 5.60 -34.22
C LYS A 341 -3.82 5.52 -32.74
N VAL A 342 -2.83 5.41 -31.87
CA VAL A 342 -2.97 5.54 -30.41
C VAL A 342 -1.78 6.35 -29.95
N GLU A 343 -2.01 7.63 -29.61
CA GLU A 343 -0.90 8.55 -29.30
C GLU A 343 -0.15 8.19 -28.00
N ARG A 344 -0.72 7.35 -27.14
CA ARG A 344 -0.06 6.59 -26.08
C ARG A 344 -1.11 5.76 -25.37
N ARG A 345 -0.75 4.56 -24.96
CA ARG A 345 -1.60 3.74 -24.10
C ARG A 345 -1.77 4.49 -22.79
N GLY A 346 -2.99 4.55 -22.25
CA GLY A 346 -3.32 5.24 -21.00
C GLY A 346 -2.31 4.93 -19.89
N ALA A 347 -1.33 5.81 -19.80
CA ALA A 347 -0.37 6.02 -18.75
C ALA A 347 0.09 7.44 -19.07
N TYR A 348 -0.44 8.39 -18.31
CA TYR A 348 -0.12 9.80 -18.34
C TYR A 348 1.35 10.00 -18.68
N GLU A 349 1.65 10.60 -19.84
CA GLU A 349 3.02 11.01 -20.09
C GLU A 349 3.19 12.43 -19.61
N MET A 350 4.21 12.59 -18.77
CA MET A 350 4.57 13.86 -18.19
C MET A 350 5.92 14.23 -18.80
N ASP A 351 5.91 15.24 -19.66
CA ASP A 351 7.13 15.79 -20.24
C ASP A 351 7.62 16.93 -19.35
N LEU A 352 8.92 16.96 -19.05
CA LEU A 352 9.58 18.13 -18.47
C LEU A 352 9.65 19.22 -19.54
N VAL A 353 8.85 20.28 -19.38
CA VAL A 353 8.89 21.45 -20.25
C VAL A 353 9.67 22.55 -19.54
N GLY A 354 10.88 22.82 -20.02
CA GLY A 354 11.79 23.86 -19.47
C GLY A 354 13.18 23.33 -19.13
N ASP A 355 14.18 24.22 -19.14
CA ASP A 355 15.57 23.87 -18.86
C ASP A 355 15.76 23.41 -17.41
N VAL A 356 16.43 22.27 -17.23
CA VAL A 356 16.77 21.67 -15.92
C VAL A 356 17.71 22.59 -15.10
N ASN A 357 18.31 23.57 -15.77
CA ASN A 357 19.09 24.65 -15.18
C ASN A 357 18.30 25.95 -15.31
N GLY A 358 17.49 26.28 -14.31
CA GLY A 358 16.65 27.47 -14.34
C GLY A 358 17.41 28.74 -14.77
N SER A 359 16.85 29.40 -15.77
CA SER A 359 16.71 30.86 -15.81
C SER A 359 15.23 31.18 -15.64
#